data_AF-U3U0J0-F1
#
_entry.id   AF-U3U0J0-F1
#
_cell.length_a   1.000
_cell.length_b   1.000
_cell.length_c   1.000
_cell.angle_alpha   90.00
_cell.angle_beta   90.00
_cell.angle_gamma   90.00
#
_symmetry.space_group_name_H-M   'P 1'
#
loop_
_entity.id
_entity.type
_entity.pdbx_description
1 polymer ?
#
loop_
_entity_poly.entity_id
_entity_poly.type
_entity_poly.pdbx_seq_one_letter_code
_entity_poly.pdbx_strand_id
1 'polypeptide(L)'
;MGDRLIGDAPQFTLVNWLENDAAWQPLHAIARQASPALRSAAIHQLFQQLMRDGHLLPLFNYRYQVFTPPGVEGIQLNSMGWFDFTRAWIPPPAAGGAVQPAPEPVP
;
A
#
# COMPACT_ATOMS: atom_id res chain seq x y z
N MET A 1 -15.19 -3.62 23.12
CA MET A 1 -15.90 -4.53 22.19
C MET A 1 -15.37 -4.41 20.74
N GLY A 2 -14.07 -4.16 20.51
CA GLY A 2 -13.54 -3.87 19.15
C GLY A 2 -12.76 -5.00 18.47
N ASP A 3 -12.15 -5.91 19.25
CA ASP A 3 -11.15 -6.84 18.69
C ASP A 3 -11.75 -8.08 18.04
N ARG A 4 -12.96 -8.48 18.44
CA ARG A 4 -13.62 -9.70 17.95
C ARG A 4 -14.26 -9.53 16.56
N LEU A 5 -14.57 -8.30 16.15
CA LEU A 5 -15.24 -8.01 14.88
C LEU A 5 -14.27 -7.76 13.71
N ILE A 6 -13.00 -7.43 13.99
CA ILE A 6 -11.97 -7.26 12.95
C ILE A 6 -11.70 -8.60 12.24
N GLY A 7 -11.73 -9.72 12.97
CA GLY A 7 -11.53 -11.06 12.41
C GLY A 7 -12.77 -11.64 11.72
N ASP A 8 -13.95 -11.47 12.32
CA ASP A 8 -15.18 -12.14 11.85
C ASP A 8 -15.90 -11.37 10.73
N ALA A 9 -15.76 -10.04 10.68
CA ALA A 9 -16.40 -9.18 9.67
C ALA A 9 -15.53 -7.94 9.35
N PRO A 10 -14.36 -8.12 8.72
CA PRO A 10 -13.39 -7.05 8.50
C PRO A 10 -13.95 -5.89 7.66
N GLN A 11 -14.74 -6.20 6.63
CA GLN A 11 -15.35 -5.16 5.77
C GLN A 11 -16.36 -4.31 6.55
N PHE A 12 -17.24 -4.93 7.33
CA PHE A 12 -18.20 -4.22 8.16
C PHE A 12 -17.50 -3.35 9.21
N THR A 13 -16.43 -3.87 9.83
CA THR A 13 -15.65 -3.14 10.83
C THR A 13 -14.92 -1.94 10.21
N LEU A 14 -14.30 -2.10 9.05
CA LEU A 14 -13.64 -1.01 8.32
C LEU A 14 -14.62 0.09 7.92
N VAL A 15 -15.76 -0.28 7.34
CA VAL A 15 -16.81 0.67 6.94
C VAL A 15 -17.35 1.39 8.18
N ASN A 16 -17.71 0.65 9.22
CA ASN A 16 -18.24 1.24 10.45
C ASN A 16 -17.25 2.17 11.14
N TRP A 17 -15.96 1.83 11.15
CA TRP A 17 -14.94 2.68 11.76
C TRP A 17 -14.72 3.97 10.96
N LEU A 18 -14.64 3.88 9.63
CA LEU A 18 -14.47 5.06 8.78
C LEU A 18 -15.72 5.97 8.77
N GLU A 19 -16.92 5.38 8.79
CA GLU A 19 -18.16 6.15 8.69
C GLU A 19 -18.64 6.72 10.03
N ASN A 20 -18.40 6.02 11.16
CA ASN A 20 -19.02 6.39 12.44
C ASN A 20 -18.04 6.93 13.49
N ASP A 21 -16.73 6.83 13.29
CA ASP A 21 -15.76 7.43 14.22
C ASP A 21 -15.55 8.91 13.89
N ALA A 22 -15.89 9.78 14.86
CA ALA A 22 -15.78 11.22 14.73
C ALA A 22 -14.34 11.69 14.43
N ALA A 23 -13.33 10.92 14.83
CA ALA A 23 -11.92 11.23 14.55
C ALA A 23 -11.61 11.21 13.04
N TRP A 24 -12.37 10.45 12.23
CA TRP A 24 -12.12 10.28 10.79
C TRP A 24 -13.00 11.16 9.90
N GLN A 25 -14.09 11.73 10.43
CA GLN A 25 -14.97 12.63 9.69
C GLN A 25 -14.24 13.77 8.93
N PRO A 26 -13.20 14.42 9.51
CA PRO A 26 -12.46 15.45 8.78
C PRO A 26 -11.78 14.95 7.49
N LEU A 27 -11.39 13.67 7.42
CA LEU A 27 -10.74 13.11 6.21
C LEU A 27 -11.65 13.16 4.99
N HIS A 28 -12.97 12.97 5.14
CA HIS A 28 -13.90 13.03 4.01
C HIS A 28 -13.93 14.42 3.38
N ALA A 29 -13.92 15.48 4.19
CA ALA A 29 -13.88 16.86 3.70
C ALA A 29 -12.53 17.17 3.03
N ILE A 30 -11.44 16.73 3.66
CA ILE A 30 -10.08 16.91 3.13
C ILE A 30 -9.91 16.17 1.79
N ALA A 31 -10.45 14.95 1.64
CA ALA A 31 -10.39 14.20 0.40
C ALA A 31 -11.05 14.93 -0.79
N ARG A 32 -12.09 15.72 -0.52
CA ARG A 32 -12.79 16.54 -1.54
C ARG A 32 -12.07 17.84 -1.89
N GLN A 33 -11.03 18.24 -1.14
CA GLN A 33 -10.24 19.44 -1.45
C GLN A 33 -9.59 19.27 -2.82
N ALA A 34 -9.81 20.20 -3.75
CA ALA A 34 -9.28 20.12 -5.12
C ALA A 34 -7.78 20.42 -5.19
N SER A 35 -7.31 21.39 -4.42
CA SER A 35 -5.89 21.79 -4.41
C SER A 35 -5.02 20.75 -3.69
N PRO A 36 -4.03 20.14 -4.37
CA PRO A 36 -3.13 19.17 -3.74
C PRO A 36 -2.34 19.77 -2.57
N ALA A 37 -1.91 21.02 -2.68
CA ALA A 37 -1.15 21.71 -1.64
C ALA A 37 -2.02 21.94 -0.38
N LEU A 38 -3.25 22.44 -0.56
CA LEU A 38 -4.18 22.64 0.56
C LEU A 38 -4.60 21.31 1.19
N ARG A 39 -4.79 20.27 0.37
CA ARG A 39 -5.09 18.92 0.85
C ARG A 39 -3.96 18.40 1.73
N SER A 40 -2.72 18.47 1.25
CA SER A 40 -1.53 18.04 2.00
C SER A 40 -1.40 18.79 3.33
N ALA A 41 -1.53 20.12 3.32
CA ALA A 41 -1.48 20.93 4.52
C ALA A 41 -2.58 20.55 5.54
N ALA A 42 -3.81 20.33 5.08
CA ALA A 42 -4.92 19.92 5.93
C ALA A 42 -4.73 18.51 6.52
N ILE A 43 -4.20 17.55 5.74
CA ILE A 43 -3.84 16.21 6.24
C ILE A 43 -2.79 16.33 7.35
N HIS A 44 -1.75 17.14 7.13
CA HIS A 44 -0.71 17.37 8.12
C HIS A 44 -1.27 17.97 9.41
N GLN A 45 -2.16 18.96 9.32
CA GLN A 45 -2.79 19.57 10.49
C GLN A 45 -3.65 18.57 11.26
N LEU A 46 -4.48 17.79 10.57
CA LEU A 46 -5.30 16.75 11.19
C LEU A 46 -4.45 15.71 11.91
N PHE A 47 -3.39 15.23 11.27
CA PHE A 47 -2.46 14.26 11.86
C PHE A 47 -1.86 14.78 13.17
N GLN A 48 -1.38 16.03 13.19
CA GLN A 48 -0.84 16.67 14.40
C GLN A 48 -1.89 16.82 15.50
N GLN A 49 -3.13 17.18 15.13
CA GLN A 49 -4.23 17.29 16.08
C GLN A 49 -4.56 15.93 16.71
N LEU A 50 -4.72 14.88 15.91
CA LEU A 50 -5.03 13.53 16.40
C LEU A 50 -3.95 13.01 17.35
N MET A 51 -2.68 13.31 17.08
CA MET A 51 -1.58 12.97 18.00
C MET A 51 -1.65 13.76 19.30
N ARG A 52 -1.83 15.08 19.23
CA ARG A 52 -1.90 15.94 20.41
C ARG A 52 -3.05 15.56 21.33
N ASP A 53 -4.19 15.23 20.75
CA ASP A 53 -5.42 14.89 21.46
C ASP A 53 -5.42 13.43 21.95
N GLY A 54 -4.35 12.66 21.66
CA GLY A 54 -4.15 11.29 22.13
C GLY A 54 -4.93 10.21 21.37
N HIS A 55 -5.56 10.57 20.24
CA HIS A 55 -6.31 9.63 19.40
C HIS A 55 -5.40 8.77 18.51
N LEU A 56 -4.18 9.24 18.21
CA LEU A 56 -3.22 8.53 17.37
C LEU A 56 -1.82 8.56 17.99
N LEU A 57 -1.18 7.39 18.08
CA LEU A 57 0.21 7.27 18.51
C LEU A 57 1.00 6.51 17.43
N PRO A 58 1.85 7.20 16.63
CA PRO A 58 2.66 6.52 15.62
C PRO A 58 3.70 5.64 16.31
N LEU A 59 3.66 4.33 16.07
CA LEU A 59 4.57 3.38 16.71
C LEU A 59 5.88 3.21 15.93
N PHE A 60 5.80 3.18 14.60
CA PHE A 60 6.96 3.04 13.72
C PHE A 60 6.64 3.60 12.33
N ASN A 61 7.68 4.01 11.61
CA ASN A 61 7.61 4.30 10.18
C ASN A 61 8.29 3.15 9.42
N TYR A 62 7.51 2.34 8.72
CA TYR A 62 8.05 1.23 7.94
C TYR A 62 8.37 1.72 6.52
N ARG A 63 9.66 1.75 6.16
CA ARG A 63 10.11 2.03 4.80
C ARG A 63 10.27 0.71 4.06
N TYR A 64 9.34 0.41 3.16
CA TYR A 64 9.47 -0.74 2.27
C TYR A 64 10.72 -0.59 1.41
N GLN A 65 11.67 -1.51 1.58
CA GLN A 65 12.73 -1.70 0.59
C GLN A 65 12.18 -2.65 -0.47
N VAL A 66 12.08 -2.15 -1.69
CA VAL A 66 11.62 -2.94 -2.83
C VAL A 66 12.78 -3.83 -3.29
N PHE A 67 12.65 -5.14 -3.10
CA PHE A 67 13.51 -6.12 -3.76
C PHE A 67 12.80 -6.59 -5.02
N THR A 68 13.16 -6.03 -6.17
CA THR A 68 12.80 -6.65 -7.44
C THR A 68 13.65 -7.91 -7.63
N PRO A 69 13.05 -9.05 -8.02
CA PRO A 69 13.82 -10.22 -8.38
C PRO A 69 14.87 -9.86 -9.44
N PRO A 70 16.12 -10.32 -9.33
CA PRO A 70 17.15 -10.06 -10.33
C PRO A 70 16.66 -10.51 -11.72
N GLY A 71 16.79 -9.63 -12.72
CA GLY A 71 16.34 -9.93 -14.09
C GLY A 71 14.84 -9.73 -14.32
N VAL A 72 14.11 -9.08 -13.42
CA VAL A 72 12.73 -8.63 -13.67
C VAL A 72 12.66 -7.11 -13.64
N GLU A 73 12.20 -6.54 -14.75
CA GLU A 73 12.07 -5.10 -14.98
C GLU A 73 10.60 -4.69 -15.03
N GLY A 74 10.33 -3.40 -14.82
CA GLY A 74 8.99 -2.82 -15.01
C GLY A 74 8.00 -3.03 -13.85
N ILE A 75 8.42 -3.63 -12.73
CA ILE A 75 7.63 -3.67 -11.49
C ILE A 75 7.61 -2.27 -10.86
N GLN A 76 6.42 -1.76 -10.52
CA GLN A 76 6.26 -0.46 -9.88
C GLN A 76 5.41 -0.56 -8.61
N LEU A 77 5.64 0.31 -7.63
CA LEU A 77 4.74 0.48 -6.49
C LEU A 77 3.61 1.43 -6.91
N ASN A 78 2.37 0.97 -6.86
CA ASN A 78 1.23 1.82 -7.16
C ASN A 78 0.88 2.75 -5.98
N SER A 79 -0.02 3.70 -6.21
CA SER A 79 -0.45 4.68 -5.21
C SER A 79 -1.20 4.07 -4.01
N MET A 80 -1.61 2.80 -4.09
CA MET A 80 -2.22 2.05 -2.99
C MET A 80 -1.19 1.23 -2.19
N GLY A 81 0.10 1.33 -2.54
CA GLY A 81 1.18 0.61 -1.85
C GLY A 81 1.36 -0.85 -2.28
N TRP A 82 0.78 -1.26 -3.42
CA TRP A 82 0.95 -2.61 -3.97
C TRP A 82 1.92 -2.63 -5.15
N PHE A 83 2.60 -3.76 -5.35
CA PHE A 83 3.38 -4.00 -6.56
C PHE A 83 2.46 -4.24 -7.76
N ASP A 84 2.64 -3.42 -8.79
CA ASP A 84 2.00 -3.56 -10.08
C ASP A 84 2.92 -4.37 -11.02
N PHE A 85 2.42 -5.53 -11.42
CA PHE A 85 3.10 -6.46 -12.33
C PHE A 85 2.59 -6.36 -13.78
N THR A 86 1.63 -5.49 -14.09
CA THR A 86 1.02 -5.40 -15.44
C THR A 86 2.01 -5.03 -16.53
N ARG A 87 3.15 -4.43 -16.14
CA ARG A 87 4.26 -4.07 -17.03
C ARG A 87 5.56 -4.80 -16.68
N ALA A 88 5.48 -5.87 -15.90
CA ALA A 88 6.65 -6.66 -15.56
C ALA A 88 7.12 -7.45 -16.79
N TRP A 89 8.43 -7.45 -17.03
CA TRP A 89 9.05 -8.21 -18.12
C TRP A 89 10.45 -8.68 -17.73
N ILE A 90 10.93 -9.69 -18.45
CA ILE A 90 12.27 -10.25 -18.28
C ILE A 90 13.07 -9.89 -19.53
N PRO A 91 14.30 -9.34 -19.41
CA PRO A 91 15.12 -9.06 -20.57
C PRO A 91 15.47 -10.35 -21.30
N PRO A 92 15.60 -10.30 -22.64
CA PRO A 92 16.02 -11.47 -23.40
C PRO A 92 17.37 -11.97 -22.86
N PRO A 93 17.57 -13.29 -22.80
CA PRO A 93 18.82 -13.84 -22.31
C PRO A 93 19.98 -13.25 -23.10
N ALA A 94 20.97 -12.67 -22.41
CA ALA A 94 22.19 -12.22 -23.06
C ALA A 94 22.79 -13.42 -23.80
N ALA A 95 23.13 -13.23 -25.09
CA ALA A 95 23.76 -14.24 -25.92
C ALA A 95 25.10 -14.67 -25.30
N GLY A 96 25.07 -15.61 -24.38
CA GLY A 96 26.19 -15.98 -23.52
C GLY A 96 25.81 -16.86 -22.32
N GLY A 97 24.53 -16.90 -21.91
CA GLY A 97 24.03 -17.91 -20.98
C GLY A 97 23.43 -19.09 -21.75
N ALA A 98 24.11 -20.23 -21.75
CA ALA A 98 23.67 -21.45 -22.39
C ALA A 98 22.20 -21.76 -22.06
N VAL A 99 21.36 -21.86 -23.09
CA VAL A 99 20.06 -22.51 -23.01
C VAL A 99 20.32 -23.91 -22.49
N GLN A 100 19.90 -24.19 -21.26
CA GLN A 100 19.90 -25.55 -20.74
C GLN A 100 18.88 -26.32 -21.60
N PRO A 101 19.29 -27.33 -22.40
CA PRO A 101 18.33 -28.07 -23.20
C PRO A 101 17.32 -28.75 -22.29
N ALA A 102 16.06 -28.78 -22.72
CA ALA A 102 14.99 -29.45 -22.02
C ALA A 102 15.41 -30.90 -21.69
N PRO A 103 15.13 -31.41 -20.48
CA PRO A 103 15.46 -32.79 -20.15
C PRO A 103 14.71 -33.72 -21.10
N GLU A 104 15.46 -34.64 -21.74
CA GLU A 104 14.91 -35.68 -22.59
C GLU A 104 13.83 -36.47 -21.84
N PRO A 105 12.70 -36.80 -22.49
CA PRO A 105 11.70 -37.66 -21.88
C PRO A 105 12.32 -39.04 -21.64
N VAL A 106 12.32 -39.46 -20.37
CA VAL A 106 12.76 -40.79 -19.93
C VAL A 106 11.81 -41.84 -20.55
N PRO A 107 12.34 -42.94 -21.12
CA PRO A 107 11.55 -43.97 -21.81
C PRO A 107 10.56 -44.73 -20.91
#